data_AF-A0A2S1XTJ5-F1
#
_entry.id   AF-A0A2S1XTJ5-F1
#
_cell.length_a   1.000
_cell.length_b   1.000
_cell.length_c   1.000
_cell.angle_alpha   90.00
_cell.angle_beta   90.00
_cell.angle_gamma   90.00
#
_symmetry.space_group_name_H-M   'P 1'
#
loop_
_entity.id
_entity.type
_entity.pdbx_description
1 polymer ?
#
loop_
_entity_poly.entity_id
_entity_poly.type
_entity_poly.pdbx_seq_one_letter_code
_entity_poly.pdbx_strand_id
1 'polypeptide(L)'
;MTAHARRRVQQRVIPPMMIDCLLAFGDRRDAGRGAERCYFTKKSWRLVERHAGPAAKHLEHWRDIYAVIADGAVITAAWRY
;
A
#
# COMPACT_ATOMS: atom_id res chain seq x y z
N MET A 1 19.02 -16.76 -1.92
CA MET A 1 18.30 -15.47 -2.13
C MET A 1 18.07 -14.82 -0.77
N THR A 2 18.71 -13.69 -0.49
CA THR A 2 18.63 -13.03 0.81
C THR A 2 17.32 -12.25 0.97
N ALA A 3 16.78 -12.15 2.18
CA ALA A 3 15.54 -11.44 2.49
C ALA A 3 15.53 -9.98 1.99
N HIS A 4 16.72 -9.37 1.86
CA HIS A 4 16.92 -8.03 1.29
C HIS A 4 16.53 -7.93 -0.19
N ALA A 5 16.80 -8.96 -1.01
CA ALA A 5 16.44 -8.96 -2.42
C ALA A 5 14.90 -9.04 -2.61
N ARG A 6 14.21 -9.84 -1.78
CA ARG A 6 12.74 -9.98 -1.83
C ARG A 6 12.00 -8.69 -1.47
N ARG A 7 12.45 -7.95 -0.44
CA ARG A 7 11.85 -6.66 -0.06
C ARG A 7 11.91 -5.63 -1.19
N ARG A 8 13.06 -5.53 -1.87
CA ARG A 8 13.25 -4.57 -2.97
C ARG A 8 12.49 -4.98 -4.23
N VAL A 9 12.38 -6.26 -4.52
CA VAL A 9 11.61 -6.74 -5.69
C VAL A 9 10.12 -6.43 -5.54
N GLN A 10 9.55 -6.59 -4.34
CA GLN A 10 8.15 -6.24 -4.09
C GLN A 10 7.87 -4.74 -4.26
N GLN A 11 8.80 -3.89 -3.81
CA GLN A 11 8.75 -2.44 -4.04
C GLN A 11 8.97 -2.02 -5.51
N ARG A 12 9.62 -2.85 -6.34
CA ARG A 12 9.92 -2.52 -7.75
C ARG A 12 8.74 -2.79 -8.69
N VAL A 13 7.79 -3.62 -8.29
CA VAL A 13 6.58 -3.90 -9.07
C VAL A 13 5.47 -2.91 -8.72
N ILE A 14 5.42 -2.40 -7.49
CA ILE A 14 4.42 -1.41 -7.04
C ILE A 14 5.00 0.00 -7.18
N PRO A 15 4.39 0.90 -7.98
CA PRO A 15 4.85 2.27 -8.11
C PRO A 15 4.93 3.00 -6.76
N PRO A 16 5.99 3.79 -6.49
CA PRO A 16 6.12 4.54 -5.23
C PRO A 16 4.90 5.40 -4.91
N MET A 17 4.32 6.06 -5.92
CA MET A 17 3.09 6.85 -5.76
C MET A 17 1.93 6.06 -5.15
N MET A 18 1.83 4.76 -5.45
CA MET A 18 0.77 3.93 -4.86
C MET A 18 1.04 3.60 -3.40
N ILE A 19 2.31 3.46 -3.01
CA ILE A 19 2.69 3.32 -1.60
C ILE A 19 2.37 4.63 -0.85
N ASP A 20 2.68 5.79 -1.43
CA ASP A 20 2.35 7.09 -0.83
C ASP A 20 0.83 7.28 -0.67
N CYS A 21 0.05 6.93 -1.70
CA CYS A 21 -1.42 6.93 -1.61
C CYS A 21 -1.94 5.99 -0.51
N LEU A 22 -1.31 4.82 -0.35
CA LEU A 22 -1.66 3.88 0.70
C LEU A 22 -1.40 4.48 2.08
N LEU A 23 -0.24 5.10 2.28
CA LEU A 23 0.14 5.73 3.54
C LEU A 23 -0.73 6.94 3.90
N ALA A 24 -1.16 7.69 2.88
CA ALA A 24 -1.98 8.90 3.02
C ALA A 24 -3.47 8.61 3.24
N PHE A 25 -4.03 7.67 2.50
CA PHE A 25 -5.49 7.43 2.46
C PHE A 25 -5.90 6.07 3.00
N GLY A 26 -5.01 5.08 3.00
CA GLY A 26 -5.30 3.71 3.38
C GLY A 26 -5.70 3.56 4.85
N ASP A 27 -6.50 2.54 5.12
CA ASP A 27 -6.87 2.19 6.48
C ASP A 27 -5.75 1.38 7.13
N ARG A 28 -5.50 1.64 8.41
CA ARG A 28 -4.50 0.93 9.21
C ARG A 28 -5.16 -0.06 10.15
N ARG A 29 -4.55 -1.24 10.28
CA ARG A 29 -4.93 -2.28 11.24
C ARG A 29 -3.70 -2.81 11.93
N ASP A 30 -3.82 -3.01 13.24
CA ASP A 30 -2.79 -3.70 14.00
C ASP A 30 -2.51 -5.09 13.40
N ALA A 31 -1.25 -5.37 13.14
CA ALA A 31 -0.75 -6.65 12.65
C ALA A 31 -0.01 -7.45 13.74
N GLY A 32 0.05 -6.93 14.96
CA GLY A 32 0.78 -7.47 16.10
C GLY A 32 2.26 -7.13 16.08
N ARG A 33 2.91 -7.28 17.25
CA ARG A 33 4.35 -7.08 17.44
C ARG A 33 4.87 -5.69 17.00
N GLY A 34 4.06 -4.64 17.21
CA GLY A 34 4.44 -3.27 16.84
C GLY A 34 4.36 -2.97 15.34
N ALA A 35 3.75 -3.86 14.55
CA ALA A 35 3.53 -3.65 13.13
C ALA A 35 2.06 -3.31 12.82
N GLU A 36 1.86 -2.47 11.80
CA GLU A 36 0.55 -2.13 11.25
C GLU A 36 0.47 -2.58 9.80
N ARG A 37 -0.69 -3.09 9.39
CA ARG A 37 -1.06 -3.30 7.99
C ARG A 37 -1.85 -2.11 7.49
N CYS A 38 -1.40 -1.52 6.39
CA CYS A 38 -2.08 -0.45 5.68
C CYS A 38 -2.63 -1.00 4.36
N TYR A 39 -3.90 -0.74 4.04
CA TYR A 39 -4.56 -1.26 2.85
C TYR A 39 -5.73 -0.36 2.41
N PHE A 40 -6.16 -0.47 1.16
CA PHE A 40 -7.36 0.23 0.71
C PHE A 40 -8.64 -0.53 1.08
N THR A 41 -9.65 0.22 1.52
CA THR A 41 -11.04 -0.21 1.64
C THR A 41 -11.89 0.59 0.66
N LYS A 42 -13.17 0.23 0.55
CA LYS A 42 -14.12 1.04 -0.24
C LYS A 42 -14.17 2.50 0.23
N LYS A 43 -13.96 2.79 1.53
CA LYS A 43 -13.99 4.15 2.07
C LYS A 43 -12.72 4.91 1.70
N SER A 44 -11.55 4.34 1.95
CA SER A 44 -10.27 4.98 1.63
C SER A 44 -10.03 5.10 0.12
N TRP A 45 -10.47 4.12 -0.68
CA TRP A 45 -10.39 4.18 -2.14
C TRP A 45 -11.17 5.35 -2.72
N ARG A 46 -12.34 5.68 -2.16
CA ARG A 46 -13.11 6.88 -2.56
C ARG A 46 -12.34 8.19 -2.32
N LEU A 47 -11.43 8.24 -1.36
CA LEU A 47 -10.57 9.40 -1.15
C LEU A 47 -9.51 9.49 -2.24
N VAL A 48 -8.93 8.35 -2.63
CA VAL A 48 -8.01 8.26 -3.77
C VAL A 48 -8.72 8.70 -5.06
N GLU A 49 -9.94 8.23 -5.31
CA GLU A 49 -10.74 8.63 -6.48
C GLU A 49 -11.00 10.14 -6.53
N ARG A 50 -11.34 10.74 -5.38
CA ARG A 50 -11.53 12.19 -5.28
C ARG A 50 -10.24 12.97 -5.52
N HIS A 51 -9.10 12.44 -5.07
CA HIS A 51 -7.80 13.09 -5.22
C HIS A 51 -7.25 12.96 -6.64
N ALA A 52 -7.31 11.77 -7.24
CA ALA A 52 -6.80 11.49 -8.58
C ALA A 52 -7.79 11.89 -9.70
N GLY A 53 -9.06 12.12 -9.37
CA GLY A 53 -10.09 12.49 -10.33
C GLY A 53 -10.27 11.43 -11.44
N PRO A 54 -10.47 11.82 -12.72
CA PRO A 54 -10.69 10.90 -13.82
C PRO A 54 -9.57 9.87 -14.05
N ALA A 55 -8.36 10.13 -13.54
CA ALA A 55 -7.23 9.21 -13.63
C ALA A 55 -7.37 7.99 -12.72
N ALA A 56 -8.24 8.04 -11.70
CA ALA A 56 -8.44 6.95 -10.74
C ALA A 56 -8.84 5.62 -11.39
N LYS A 57 -9.53 5.67 -12.54
CA LYS A 57 -9.87 4.47 -13.33
C LYS A 57 -8.64 3.67 -13.77
N HIS A 58 -7.51 4.33 -14.01
CA HIS A 58 -6.26 3.68 -14.37
C HIS A 58 -5.52 3.14 -13.14
N LEU A 59 -5.94 3.55 -11.93
CA LEU A 59 -5.36 3.13 -10.68
C LEU A 59 -6.11 1.94 -10.05
N GLU A 60 -7.30 1.59 -10.55
CA GLU A 60 -8.14 0.51 -9.98
C GLU A 60 -7.38 -0.81 -9.81
N HIS A 61 -6.50 -1.13 -10.76
CA HIS A 61 -5.68 -2.33 -10.65
C HIS A 61 -4.88 -2.37 -9.34
N TRP A 62 -4.43 -1.22 -8.81
CA TRP A 62 -3.63 -1.13 -7.57
C TRP A 62 -4.45 -1.14 -6.29
N ARG A 63 -5.78 -1.28 -6.36
CA ARG A 63 -6.64 -1.22 -5.19
C ARG A 63 -6.36 -2.33 -4.17
N ASP A 64 -5.86 -3.46 -4.64
CA ASP A 64 -5.59 -4.62 -3.80
C ASP A 64 -4.16 -4.67 -3.26
N ILE A 65 -3.42 -3.56 -3.27
CA ILE A 65 -2.12 -3.53 -2.57
C ILE A 65 -2.29 -3.31 -1.05
N TYR A 66 -1.30 -3.78 -0.30
CA TYR A 66 -1.14 -3.48 1.11
C TYR A 66 0.33 -3.21 1.45
N ALA A 67 0.55 -2.53 2.57
CA ALA A 67 1.86 -2.32 3.15
C ALA A 67 1.87 -2.79 4.60
N VAL A 68 3.03 -3.25 5.06
CA VAL A 68 3.31 -3.47 6.47
C VAL A 68 4.27 -2.39 6.92
N ILE A 69 3.91 -1.71 7.98
CA ILE A 69 4.63 -0.61 8.61
C ILE A 69 5.09 -1.11 9.97
N ALA A 70 6.35 -0.91 10.31
CA ALA A 70 6.87 -1.15 11.66
C ALA A 70 7.82 0.00 12.00
N ASP A 71 7.76 0.49 13.24
CA ASP A 71 8.59 1.60 13.71
C ASP A 71 8.54 2.85 12.80
N GLY A 72 7.37 3.13 12.22
CA GLY A 72 7.15 4.26 11.31
C GLY A 72 7.70 4.08 9.89
N ALA A 73 8.29 2.92 9.56
CA ALA A 73 8.85 2.63 8.23
C ALA A 73 8.08 1.53 7.51
N VAL A 74 7.94 1.66 6.19
CA VAL A 74 7.38 0.60 5.34
C VAL A 74 8.40 -0.53 5.21
N ILE A 75 8.11 -1.67 5.82
CA ILE A 75 8.99 -2.86 5.76
C ILE A 75 8.63 -3.80 4.62
N THR A 76 7.37 -3.76 4.16
CA THR A 76 6.83 -4.59 3.08
C THR A 76 5.72 -3.83 2.36
N ALA A 77 5.63 -3.96 1.04
CA ALA A 77 4.47 -3.57 0.25
C ALA A 77 4.21 -4.68 -0.77
N ALA A 78 2.98 -5.17 -0.88
CA ALA A 78 2.66 -6.33 -1.72
C ALA A 78 1.21 -6.32 -2.19
N TRP A 79 0.91 -7.20 -3.14
CA TRP A 79 -0.44 -7.48 -3.60
C TRP A 79 -1.17 -8.39 -2.60
N ARG A 80 -2.43 -8.05 -2.32
CA ARG A 80 -3.39 -8.90 -1.62
C ARG A 80 -3.99 -9.84 -2.65
N TYR A 81 -3.83 -11.15 -2.43
CA TYR A 81 -4.54 -12.20 -3.17
C TYR A 81 -5.98 -12.33 -2.69
#